data_AF-A0A416TUR2-F1
#
_entry.id   AF-A0A416TUR2-F1
#
_cell.length_a   1.000
_cell.length_b   1.000
_cell.length_c   1.000
_cell.angle_alpha   90.00
_cell.angle_beta   90.00
_cell.angle_gamma   90.00
#
_symmetry.space_group_name_H-M   'P 1'
#
loop_
_entity.id
_entity.type
_entity.pdbx_description
1 polymer ?
#
loop_
_entity_poly.entity_id
_entity_poly.type
_entity_poly.pdbx_seq_one_letter_code
_entity_poly.pdbx_strand_id
1 'polypeptide(L)'
;MRKRNAVKKIAAVLASACLIVSMLATTVMAKPAITGTKGSLQINAKEGDKLDGYTFDLYKVADIRVEADGQMTYEVTDKYKTALEGKELSDQTAVETNLKEISAASKSDTAKATQTAATGATSVTFSDVAIGYYLVKVTAPEGAASTTGDFLVSIPSTLENGTALNYNVKVTVKTSTMDIQKKGEVVGKTNDKTVNVGDTINYTLNMKVPDTTGYDSYVYKITDEMTKGLKFNNDIKVTVGDDKTVIAVSNYTVESTSASDGKTKVVVDFDKNYNWKQHTAGDVLEVTYTATVTKEAITTGKDGVSNTAKLEFSNKPGSAGTGTTGETPAPEKPTFYTFNIKVDKTFDPVLTGEEYKKVIFSLTNAAGTNVTFEADGGDGKYIFDKNGTVTDLKLDADKHLTISGLAAGTYYLDETATAAGYNLLKSAIKIVITPKYKDGKLDGYETTTTYKPDDTNTATVEVLNKKGFTLPSTGGQGMVALVAAGICLMAAMAALMVSYMRKRRNA
;
A
#
# COMPACT_ATOMS: atom_id res chain seq x y z
N MET A 1 14.54 -15.84 70.25
CA MET A 1 14.72 -16.28 68.85
C MET A 1 14.22 -15.17 67.93
N ARG A 2 15.16 -14.44 67.30
CA ARG A 2 14.90 -13.24 66.49
C ARG A 2 14.50 -13.66 65.05
N LYS A 3 13.34 -13.19 64.57
CA LYS A 3 12.95 -13.23 63.16
C LYS A 3 14.06 -12.59 62.32
N ARG A 4 14.81 -13.39 61.56
CA ARG A 4 15.94 -12.95 60.73
C ARG A 4 15.47 -12.84 59.26
N ASN A 5 15.25 -11.60 58.84
CA ASN A 5 15.55 -10.96 57.55
C ASN A 5 15.37 -11.76 56.24
N ALA A 6 14.30 -11.46 55.51
CA ALA A 6 14.27 -11.53 54.04
C ALA A 6 14.80 -10.24 53.37
N VAL A 7 14.88 -9.13 54.12
CA VAL A 7 15.06 -7.76 53.58
C VAL A 7 16.54 -7.28 53.54
N LYS A 8 17.47 -7.96 54.23
CA LYS A 8 18.88 -7.50 54.32
C LYS A 8 19.77 -7.88 53.13
N LYS A 9 19.23 -8.47 52.06
CA LYS A 9 19.99 -8.92 50.89
C LYS A 9 19.72 -8.11 49.61
N ILE A 10 19.03 -6.97 49.71
CA ILE A 10 18.88 -5.99 48.61
C ILE A 10 19.96 -4.89 48.78
N ALA A 11 21.20 -5.31 49.01
CA ALA A 11 22.33 -4.40 49.12
C ALA A 11 23.41 -4.85 48.14
N ALA A 12 23.64 -4.01 47.13
CA ALA A 12 24.73 -3.98 46.17
C ALA A 12 24.47 -4.60 44.78
N VAL A 13 24.63 -3.70 43.79
CA VAL A 13 24.99 -3.89 42.37
C VAL A 13 23.86 -4.01 41.32
N LEU A 14 23.99 -3.17 40.29
CA LEU A 14 23.13 -2.88 39.15
C LEU A 14 23.57 -3.64 37.88
N ALA A 15 22.66 -3.66 36.91
CA ALA A 15 22.82 -3.81 35.45
C ALA A 15 22.91 -5.24 34.86
N SER A 16 21.83 -5.67 34.19
CA SER A 16 21.91 -6.32 32.87
C SER A 16 20.54 -6.61 32.26
N ALA A 17 20.31 -6.08 31.06
CA ALA A 17 20.06 -6.87 29.86
C ALA A 17 20.27 -5.93 28.67
N CYS A 18 21.31 -6.21 27.86
CA CYS A 18 21.82 -5.41 26.73
C CYS A 18 22.68 -4.17 27.08
N LEU A 19 23.93 -4.43 27.47
CA LEU A 19 25.08 -3.48 27.45
C LEU A 19 24.75 -2.05 27.93
N ILE A 20 24.65 -1.90 29.25
CA ILE A 20 24.77 -0.61 29.93
C ILE A 20 26.13 -0.62 30.63
N VAL A 21 27.04 0.28 30.25
CA VAL A 21 28.28 0.51 30.98
C VAL A 21 27.93 1.32 32.22
N SER A 22 27.99 0.70 33.40
CA SER A 22 28.26 1.41 34.65
C SER A 22 28.94 0.45 35.62
N MET A 23 30.15 0.81 36.05
CA MET A 23 31.11 -0.02 36.77
C MET A 23 30.71 -0.34 38.22
N LEU A 24 31.24 -1.46 38.72
CA LEU A 24 31.14 -1.92 40.12
C LEU A 24 31.69 -0.89 41.11
N ALA A 25 30.95 -0.60 42.18
CA ALA A 25 31.41 0.27 43.27
C ALA A 25 32.18 -0.51 44.34
N THR A 26 33.43 -0.13 44.60
CA THR A 26 34.15 -0.42 45.84
C THR A 26 33.71 0.52 46.97
N THR A 27 33.67 0.00 48.19
CA THR A 27 33.11 0.60 49.39
C THR A 27 33.82 1.88 49.86
N VAL A 28 33.19 3.04 49.63
CA VAL A 28 33.43 4.27 50.40
C VAL A 28 32.07 4.83 50.79
N MET A 29 31.92 5.19 52.07
CA MET A 29 30.65 5.54 52.71
C MET A 29 30.01 6.78 52.05
N ALA A 30 28.94 6.57 51.28
CA ALA A 30 28.14 7.64 50.71
C ALA A 30 27.54 8.53 51.81
N LYS A 31 27.41 9.84 51.54
CA LYS A 31 26.70 10.80 52.40
C LYS A 31 25.30 10.26 52.80
N PRO A 32 24.86 10.39 54.07
CA PRO A 32 23.57 9.85 54.52
C PRO A 32 22.40 10.43 53.71
N ALA A 33 21.39 9.59 53.46
CA ALA A 33 20.18 10.00 52.76
C ALA A 33 19.38 11.01 53.59
N ILE A 34 18.66 11.92 52.93
CA ILE A 34 17.84 12.95 53.59
C ILE A 34 16.36 12.58 53.49
N THR A 35 15.67 12.51 54.63
CA THR A 35 14.22 12.21 54.71
C THR A 35 13.37 13.20 53.92
N GLY A 36 12.38 12.71 53.18
CA GLY A 36 11.45 13.53 52.39
C GLY A 36 12.00 14.01 51.05
N THR A 37 13.26 13.72 50.73
CA THR A 37 13.85 14.04 49.42
C THR A 37 13.18 13.22 48.33
N LYS A 38 12.80 13.87 47.23
CA LYS A 38 12.36 13.23 45.98
C LYS A 38 13.50 13.28 44.96
N GLY A 39 13.44 12.38 43.98
CA GLY A 39 14.37 12.34 42.86
C GLY A 39 13.68 12.51 41.51
N SER A 40 14.45 12.30 40.45
CA SER A 40 13.97 12.24 39.08
C SER A 40 14.60 11.05 38.35
N LEU A 41 13.91 10.58 37.31
CA LEU A 41 14.43 9.63 36.35
C LEU A 41 14.37 10.23 34.95
N GLN A 42 15.54 10.41 34.32
CA GLN A 42 15.64 10.77 32.91
C GLN A 42 16.04 9.53 32.10
N ILE A 43 15.25 9.19 31.10
CA ILE A 43 15.53 8.10 30.16
C ILE A 43 15.95 8.75 28.85
N ASN A 44 17.17 8.48 28.39
CA ASN A 44 17.76 9.03 27.17
C ASN A 44 17.83 7.95 26.10
N ALA A 45 17.62 8.31 24.85
CA ALA A 45 18.09 7.51 23.73
C ALA A 45 19.63 7.48 23.71
N LYS A 46 20.22 6.44 23.14
CA LYS A 46 21.64 6.44 22.78
C LYS A 46 21.91 7.60 21.81
N GLU A 47 23.14 8.12 21.83
CA GLU A 47 23.57 9.17 20.90
C GLU A 47 23.31 8.77 19.44
N GLY A 48 22.57 9.62 18.71
CA GLY A 48 22.12 9.37 17.34
C GLY A 48 20.70 8.79 17.22
N ASP A 49 20.17 8.19 18.30
CA ASP A 49 18.85 7.56 18.32
C ASP A 49 17.75 8.50 18.86
N LYS A 50 16.49 8.10 18.70
CA LYS A 50 15.30 8.81 19.20
C LYS A 50 14.38 7.86 19.94
N LEU A 51 13.51 8.41 20.79
CA LEU A 51 12.50 7.67 21.55
C LEU A 51 11.10 7.76 20.93
N ASP A 52 10.96 8.19 19.67
CA ASP A 52 9.68 8.46 19.01
C ASP A 52 8.62 7.39 19.29
N GLY A 53 7.53 7.76 19.98
CA GLY A 53 6.39 6.87 20.27
C GLY A 53 6.63 5.82 21.37
N TYR A 54 7.84 5.72 21.94
CA TYR A 54 8.09 4.84 23.09
C TYR A 54 7.33 5.34 24.31
N THR A 55 6.71 4.41 25.03
CA THR A 55 6.01 4.67 26.28
C THR A 55 6.72 3.94 27.42
N PHE A 56 6.92 4.66 28.52
CA PHE A 56 7.57 4.17 29.73
C PHE A 56 6.57 4.24 30.88
N ASP A 57 6.27 3.11 31.49
CA ASP A 57 5.42 3.03 32.67
C ASP A 57 6.28 2.75 33.91
N LEU A 58 6.13 3.59 34.93
CA LEU A 58 6.92 3.53 36.15
C LEU A 58 6.12 2.84 37.26
N TYR A 59 6.53 1.64 37.66
CA TYR A 59 5.90 0.86 38.74
C TYR A 59 6.79 0.84 39.98
N LYS A 60 6.21 1.09 41.16
CA LYS A 60 6.97 1.07 42.42
C LYS A 60 7.05 -0.36 42.95
N VAL A 61 8.25 -0.95 42.91
CA VAL A 61 8.51 -2.33 43.33
C VAL A 61 8.81 -2.39 44.83
N ALA A 62 9.58 -1.43 45.35
CA ALA A 62 9.81 -1.29 46.77
C ALA A 62 9.91 0.17 47.20
N ASP A 63 9.40 0.47 48.38
CA ASP A 63 9.63 1.73 49.08
C ASP A 63 11.02 1.73 49.69
N ILE A 64 11.69 2.89 49.61
CA ILE A 64 12.88 3.16 50.40
C ILE A 64 12.52 4.16 51.49
N ARG A 65 12.78 3.82 52.74
CA ARG A 65 12.59 4.71 53.89
C ARG A 65 13.96 5.09 54.43
N VAL A 66 14.08 6.34 54.87
CA VAL A 66 15.31 6.87 55.48
C VAL A 66 15.06 7.02 56.98
N GLU A 67 15.79 6.24 57.76
CA GLU A 67 15.75 6.28 59.22
C GLU A 67 16.48 7.52 59.75
N ALA A 68 16.30 7.83 61.05
CA ALA A 68 16.86 9.04 61.67
C ALA A 68 18.40 9.12 61.64
N ASP A 69 19.09 7.99 61.50
CA ASP A 69 20.54 7.89 61.37
C ASP A 69 21.04 7.90 59.90
N GLY A 70 20.13 8.11 58.95
CA GLY A 70 20.43 8.11 57.52
C GLY A 70 20.52 6.72 56.89
N GLN A 71 20.23 5.64 57.63
CA GLN A 71 20.12 4.29 57.06
C GLN A 71 18.89 4.18 56.16
N MET A 72 19.05 3.47 55.04
CA MET A 72 17.95 3.16 54.12
C MET A 72 17.38 1.77 54.41
N THR A 73 16.08 1.70 54.67
CA THR A 73 15.32 0.45 54.79
C THR A 73 14.41 0.26 53.58
N TYR A 74 14.16 -0.99 53.21
CA TYR A 74 13.44 -1.35 52.00
C TYR A 74 12.17 -2.12 52.34
N GLU A 75 11.05 -1.75 51.73
CA GLU A 75 9.77 -2.43 51.90
C GLU A 75 9.20 -2.78 50.54
N VAL A 76 9.17 -4.09 50.23
CA VAL A 76 8.65 -4.58 48.95
C VAL A 76 7.14 -4.41 48.93
N THR A 77 6.63 -3.80 47.85
CA THR A 77 5.19 -3.68 47.60
C THR A 77 4.58 -5.07 47.46
N ASP A 78 3.44 -5.32 48.10
CA ASP A 78 2.83 -6.65 48.26
C ASP A 78 2.77 -7.46 46.96
N LYS A 79 2.42 -6.80 45.84
CA LYS A 79 2.28 -7.41 44.52
C LYS A 79 3.56 -8.03 43.97
N TYR A 80 4.73 -7.57 44.42
CA TYR A 80 6.04 -8.05 43.96
C TYR A 80 6.72 -9.00 44.95
N LYS A 81 6.12 -9.25 46.13
CA LYS A 81 6.74 -10.09 47.17
C LYS A 81 7.08 -11.49 46.66
N THR A 82 6.14 -12.16 46.01
CA THR A 82 6.36 -13.51 45.44
C THR A 82 7.44 -13.52 44.36
N ALA A 83 7.51 -12.48 43.52
CA ALA A 83 8.52 -12.36 42.47
C ALA A 83 9.93 -12.05 43.00
N LEU A 84 10.05 -11.67 44.28
CA LEU A 84 11.31 -11.28 44.93
C LEU A 84 11.69 -12.18 46.11
N GLU A 85 10.81 -13.09 46.54
CA GLU A 85 11.03 -13.95 47.69
C GLU A 85 12.16 -14.96 47.43
N GLY A 86 13.16 -14.99 48.31
CA GLY A 86 14.28 -15.94 48.24
C GLY A 86 15.26 -15.72 47.08
N LYS A 87 15.11 -14.63 46.31
CA LYS A 87 15.92 -14.34 45.13
C LYS A 87 17.05 -13.36 45.46
N GLU A 88 18.27 -13.69 45.04
CA GLU A 88 19.40 -12.75 45.05
C GLU A 88 19.55 -12.11 43.67
N LEU A 89 19.77 -10.78 43.66
CA LEU A 89 19.92 -9.98 42.43
C LEU A 89 21.39 -9.76 42.04
N SER A 90 22.32 -10.53 42.61
CA SER A 90 23.76 -10.42 42.35
C SER A 90 24.26 -11.26 41.16
N ASP A 91 23.43 -12.15 40.62
CA ASP A 91 23.71 -12.99 39.45
C ASP A 91 22.95 -12.47 38.22
N GLN A 92 23.68 -12.16 37.14
CA GLN A 92 23.15 -11.58 35.91
C GLN A 92 22.05 -12.43 35.25
N THR A 93 22.16 -13.76 35.28
CA THR A 93 21.15 -14.67 34.71
C THR A 93 19.92 -14.78 35.63
N ALA A 94 20.11 -14.69 36.94
CA ALA A 94 19.02 -14.61 37.90
C ALA A 94 18.26 -13.29 37.78
N VAL A 95 18.96 -12.17 37.52
CA VAL A 95 18.36 -10.83 37.33
C VAL A 95 17.38 -10.81 36.17
N GLU A 96 17.70 -11.42 35.02
CA GLU A 96 16.79 -11.49 33.88
C GLU A 96 15.55 -12.36 34.15
N THR A 97 15.71 -13.47 34.87
CA THR A 97 14.58 -14.32 35.27
C THR A 97 13.67 -13.59 36.27
N ASN A 98 14.26 -12.93 37.25
CA ASN A 98 13.53 -12.16 38.26
C ASN A 98 12.84 -10.95 37.62
N LEU A 99 13.49 -10.27 36.67
CA LEU A 99 12.89 -9.17 35.91
C LEU A 99 11.65 -9.64 35.14
N LYS A 100 11.68 -10.81 34.48
CA LYS A 100 10.50 -11.39 33.81
C LYS A 100 9.35 -11.62 34.79
N GLU A 101 9.63 -12.16 35.98
CA GLU A 101 8.62 -12.39 37.01
C GLU A 101 8.05 -11.08 37.58
N ILE A 102 8.90 -10.07 37.82
CA ILE A 102 8.50 -8.73 38.27
C ILE A 102 7.65 -8.03 37.20
N SER A 103 8.05 -8.12 35.93
CA SER A 103 7.28 -7.60 34.79
C SER A 103 5.95 -8.33 34.58
N ALA A 104 5.87 -9.62 34.93
CA ALA A 104 4.61 -10.34 34.94
C ALA A 104 3.70 -9.89 36.09
N ALA A 105 4.25 -9.71 37.28
CA ALA A 105 3.52 -9.26 38.47
C ALA A 105 2.92 -7.84 38.29
N SER A 106 3.63 -6.95 37.60
CA SER A 106 3.18 -5.57 37.34
C SER A 106 1.88 -5.48 36.52
N LYS A 107 1.47 -6.55 35.82
CA LYS A 107 0.17 -6.60 35.11
C LYS A 107 -1.04 -6.44 36.04
N SER A 108 -0.88 -6.77 37.32
CA SER A 108 -1.90 -6.58 38.37
C SER A 108 -1.77 -5.23 39.09
N ASP A 109 -0.81 -4.41 38.68
CA ASP A 109 -0.48 -3.13 39.30
C ASP A 109 -0.84 -1.93 38.44
N THR A 110 -0.88 -0.76 39.10
CA THR A 110 -1.14 0.51 38.45
C THR A 110 0.17 1.30 38.41
N ALA A 111 0.56 1.73 37.20
CA ALA A 111 1.72 2.58 37.02
C ALA A 111 1.56 3.86 37.87
N LYS A 112 2.65 4.27 38.53
CA LYS A 112 2.69 5.52 39.30
C LYS A 112 2.77 6.74 38.39
N ALA A 113 3.40 6.58 37.24
CA ALA A 113 3.47 7.57 36.19
C ALA A 113 3.71 6.87 34.86
N THR A 114 3.27 7.52 33.78
CA THR A 114 3.48 7.07 32.41
C THR A 114 4.00 8.26 31.61
N GLN A 115 5.04 8.04 30.81
CA GLN A 115 5.58 9.05 29.90
C GLN A 115 5.67 8.46 28.49
N THR A 116 5.04 9.12 27.52
CA THR A 116 5.16 8.79 26.10
C THR A 116 6.02 9.84 25.42
N ALA A 117 7.06 9.38 24.73
CA ALA A 117 7.97 10.24 23.99
C ALA A 117 7.30 10.78 22.72
N ALA A 118 7.32 12.10 22.55
CA ALA A 118 6.88 12.76 21.33
C ALA A 118 7.84 12.49 20.15
N THR A 119 7.38 12.72 18.92
CA THR A 119 8.22 12.66 17.73
C THR A 119 9.42 13.59 17.84
N GLY A 120 10.61 13.08 17.56
CA GLY A 120 11.89 13.79 17.69
C GLY A 120 12.50 13.77 19.10
N ALA A 121 11.83 13.21 20.11
CA ALA A 121 12.32 13.25 21.48
C ALA A 121 13.56 12.36 21.68
N THR A 122 14.62 12.93 22.25
CA THR A 122 15.84 12.20 22.62
C THR A 122 15.85 11.77 24.09
N SER A 123 14.91 12.28 24.90
CA SER A 123 14.75 11.85 26.28
C SER A 123 13.32 12.07 26.79
N VAL A 124 12.96 11.32 27.83
CA VAL A 124 11.77 11.57 28.67
C VAL A 124 12.19 11.67 30.12
N THR A 125 11.46 12.46 30.92
CA THR A 125 11.77 12.65 32.34
C THR A 125 10.55 12.40 33.21
N PHE A 126 10.73 11.64 34.28
CA PHE A 126 9.83 11.58 35.42
C PHE A 126 10.37 12.48 36.52
N SER A 127 9.65 13.55 36.82
CA SER A 127 10.00 14.51 37.88
C SER A 127 9.31 14.16 39.19
N ASP A 128 9.83 14.65 40.31
CA ASP A 128 9.21 14.54 41.65
C ASP A 128 8.87 13.10 42.07
N VAL A 129 9.73 12.16 41.71
CA VAL A 129 9.58 10.74 42.00
C VAL A 129 10.00 10.48 43.44
N ALA A 130 9.11 9.87 44.23
CA ALA A 130 9.47 9.42 45.57
C ALA A 130 10.65 8.44 45.52
N ILE A 131 11.46 8.39 46.57
CA ILE A 131 12.53 7.39 46.63
C ILE A 131 11.94 5.97 46.69
N GLY A 132 12.61 5.04 46.02
CA GLY A 132 12.08 3.71 45.76
C GLY A 132 12.92 2.90 44.77
N TYR A 133 12.65 1.61 44.73
CA TYR A 133 12.99 0.74 43.60
C TYR A 133 11.81 0.69 42.64
N TYR A 134 12.10 0.89 41.37
CA TYR A 134 11.10 0.98 40.32
C TYR A 134 11.37 0.01 39.19
N LEU A 135 10.30 -0.58 38.65
CA LEU A 135 10.28 -1.23 37.35
C LEU A 135 9.86 -0.18 36.32
N VAL A 136 10.67 0.01 35.30
CA VAL A 136 10.32 0.75 34.10
C VAL A 136 9.92 -0.26 33.04
N LYS A 137 8.63 -0.28 32.72
CA LYS A 137 8.10 -1.09 31.64
C LYS A 137 8.17 -0.32 30.33
N VAL A 138 8.72 -0.93 29.30
CA VAL A 138 8.97 -0.29 28.01
C VAL A 138 8.00 -0.82 26.97
N THR A 139 7.14 0.05 26.46
CA THR A 139 6.25 -0.23 25.33
C THR A 139 6.81 0.49 24.11
N ALA A 140 7.22 -0.28 23.11
CA ALA A 140 7.77 0.27 21.88
C ALA A 140 6.67 0.51 20.82
N PRO A 141 6.86 1.47 19.91
CA PRO A 141 5.96 1.69 18.78
C PRO A 141 6.02 0.52 17.78
N GLU A 142 5.05 0.47 16.87
CA GLU A 142 5.06 -0.42 15.70
C GLU A 142 6.33 -0.17 14.85
N GLY A 143 6.93 -1.22 14.31
CA GLY A 143 8.20 -1.14 13.60
C GLY A 143 9.45 -1.05 14.49
N ALA A 144 9.37 -1.06 15.81
CA ALA A 144 10.57 -1.07 16.65
C ALA A 144 11.38 -2.39 16.55
N ALA A 145 12.58 -2.29 15.96
CA ALA A 145 13.53 -3.38 15.67
C ALA A 145 14.29 -3.83 16.92
N SER A 146 14.79 -2.86 17.69
CA SER A 146 15.39 -3.08 18.99
C SER A 146 14.63 -2.30 20.02
N THR A 147 14.13 -3.02 21.02
CA THR A 147 13.49 -2.40 22.17
C THR A 147 14.33 -2.77 23.36
N THR A 148 14.81 -1.76 24.07
CA THR A 148 15.28 -2.01 25.44
C THR A 148 14.14 -2.69 26.19
N GLY A 149 14.42 -3.87 26.75
CA GLY A 149 13.45 -4.58 27.57
C GLY A 149 13.09 -3.79 28.82
N ASP A 150 12.12 -4.27 29.57
CA ASP A 150 11.83 -3.71 30.89
C ASP A 150 13.11 -3.67 31.75
N PHE A 151 13.23 -2.70 32.65
CA PHE A 151 14.42 -2.60 33.49
C PHE A 151 14.09 -2.08 34.88
N LEU A 152 14.98 -2.39 35.85
CA LEU A 152 14.87 -1.91 37.21
C LEU A 152 15.76 -0.69 37.43
N VAL A 153 15.28 0.27 38.20
CA VAL A 153 16.03 1.48 38.59
C VAL A 153 15.79 1.82 40.05
N SER A 154 16.85 2.21 40.76
CA SER A 154 16.78 2.73 42.13
C SER A 154 16.85 4.25 42.11
N ILE A 155 15.96 4.90 42.85
CA ILE A 155 15.97 6.36 43.06
C ILE A 155 16.01 6.60 44.58
N PRO A 156 17.08 7.18 45.15
CA PRO A 156 18.33 7.53 44.48
C PRO A 156 19.13 6.29 44.06
N SER A 157 20.09 6.49 43.15
CA SER A 157 21.19 5.54 42.91
C SER A 157 22.47 6.02 43.60
N THR A 158 23.52 5.20 43.63
CA THR A 158 24.85 5.66 44.06
C THR A 158 25.58 6.27 42.87
N LEU A 159 26.31 7.37 43.07
CA LEU A 159 27.23 7.90 42.05
C LEU A 159 28.30 6.87 41.69
N GLU A 160 28.84 6.95 40.47
CA GLU A 160 29.86 6.01 39.96
C GLU A 160 31.09 5.91 40.86
N ASN A 161 31.49 7.01 41.50
CA ASN A 161 32.63 7.06 42.41
C ASN A 161 32.30 6.58 43.84
N GLY A 162 31.06 6.13 44.09
CA GLY A 162 30.62 5.63 45.40
C GLY A 162 30.40 6.71 46.47
N THR A 163 30.71 7.99 46.17
CA THR A 163 30.87 9.02 47.22
C THR A 163 29.56 9.66 47.69
N ALA A 164 28.50 9.61 46.89
CA ALA A 164 27.20 10.19 47.27
C ALA A 164 26.04 9.52 46.53
N LEU A 165 24.83 9.85 46.99
CA LEU A 165 23.57 9.45 46.36
C LEU A 165 23.23 10.40 45.20
N ASN A 166 22.89 9.82 44.06
CA ASN A 166 22.33 10.50 42.90
C ASN A 166 20.80 10.41 42.94
N TYR A 167 20.16 11.53 43.23
CA TYR A 167 18.70 11.64 43.18
C TYR A 167 18.18 11.93 41.76
N ASN A 168 19.05 12.36 40.83
CA ASN A 168 18.71 12.64 39.43
C ASN A 168 19.27 11.54 38.54
N VAL A 169 18.58 10.40 38.52
CA VAL A 169 19.05 9.19 37.84
C VAL A 169 18.87 9.33 36.34
N LYS A 170 19.92 8.97 35.58
CA LYS A 170 19.89 8.96 34.12
C LYS A 170 20.12 7.54 33.62
N VAL A 171 19.28 7.09 32.71
CA VAL A 171 19.39 5.78 32.04
C VAL A 171 19.42 6.01 30.54
N THR A 172 20.30 5.32 29.83
CA THR A 172 20.38 5.37 28.36
C THR A 172 19.87 4.06 27.79
N VAL A 173 18.91 4.14 26.88
CA VAL A 173 18.27 2.99 26.22
C VAL A 173 18.64 2.96 24.74
N LYS A 174 18.78 1.76 24.18
CA LYS A 174 18.95 1.57 22.74
C LYS A 174 17.58 1.44 22.09
N THR A 175 17.39 2.13 20.99
CA THR A 175 16.17 2.07 20.17
C THR A 175 16.57 1.99 18.71
N SER A 176 15.91 1.13 17.95
CA SER A 176 16.03 1.13 16.49
C SER A 176 14.69 0.77 15.89
N THR A 177 14.42 1.29 14.69
CA THR A 177 13.18 1.03 13.95
C THR A 177 13.49 0.37 12.62
N MET A 178 12.67 -0.60 12.27
CA MET A 178 12.53 -1.12 10.92
C MET A 178 11.40 -0.37 10.23
N ASP A 179 11.58 -0.17 8.94
CA ASP A 179 10.54 0.33 8.05
C ASP A 179 10.62 -0.45 6.75
N ILE A 180 9.51 -0.49 6.04
CA ILE A 180 9.45 -0.99 4.68
C ILE A 180 8.79 0.08 3.83
N GLN A 181 9.41 0.42 2.70
CA GLN A 181 8.84 1.35 1.73
C GLN A 181 8.47 0.57 0.48
N LYS A 182 7.35 0.92 -0.14
CA LYS A 182 6.87 0.23 -1.35
C LYS A 182 6.55 1.24 -2.45
N LYS A 183 7.11 0.99 -3.62
CA LYS A 183 6.83 1.75 -4.85
C LYS A 183 6.30 0.80 -5.91
N GLY A 184 5.35 1.28 -6.72
CA GLY A 184 4.86 0.60 -7.91
C GLY A 184 4.93 1.55 -9.11
N GLU A 185 5.43 1.07 -10.24
CA GLU A 185 5.50 1.84 -11.49
C GLU A 185 5.07 0.99 -12.68
N VAL A 186 4.20 1.52 -13.53
CA VAL A 186 3.83 0.83 -14.78
C VAL A 186 5.02 0.86 -15.73
N VAL A 187 5.39 -0.30 -16.28
CA VAL A 187 6.54 -0.42 -17.18
C VAL A 187 6.39 0.53 -18.39
N GLY A 188 7.42 1.35 -18.62
CA GLY A 188 7.44 2.31 -19.72
C GLY A 188 6.63 3.59 -19.48
N LYS A 189 6.08 3.80 -18.28
CA LYS A 189 5.37 5.03 -17.89
C LYS A 189 5.96 5.58 -16.59
N THR A 190 5.91 6.90 -16.40
CA THR A 190 6.43 7.57 -15.21
C THR A 190 5.29 8.24 -14.47
N ASN A 191 5.14 7.94 -13.18
CA ASN A 191 4.09 8.49 -12.31
C ASN A 191 2.66 8.33 -12.86
N ASP A 192 2.42 7.33 -13.70
CA ASP A 192 1.09 7.01 -14.23
C ASP A 192 0.41 5.97 -13.33
N LYS A 193 -0.82 6.28 -12.92
CA LYS A 193 -1.68 5.39 -12.12
C LYS A 193 -2.72 4.68 -12.98
N THR A 194 -2.58 4.72 -14.29
CA THR A 194 -3.53 4.16 -15.23
C THR A 194 -2.90 3.07 -16.07
N VAL A 195 -3.63 1.97 -16.20
CA VAL A 195 -3.14 0.73 -16.79
C VAL A 195 -4.14 0.23 -17.80
N ASN A 196 -3.62 -0.34 -18.88
CA ASN A 196 -4.42 -1.25 -19.68
C ASN A 196 -4.39 -2.65 -19.06
N VAL A 197 -5.38 -3.48 -19.37
CA VAL A 197 -5.25 -4.93 -19.12
C VAL A 197 -4.03 -5.46 -19.87
N GLY A 198 -3.24 -6.31 -19.21
CA GLY A 198 -1.97 -6.82 -19.72
C GLY A 198 -0.75 -5.91 -19.47
N ASP A 199 -0.92 -4.66 -19.02
CA ASP A 199 0.22 -3.84 -18.58
C ASP A 199 0.94 -4.53 -17.41
N THR A 200 2.27 -4.36 -17.35
CA THR A 200 3.11 -4.86 -16.26
C THR A 200 3.43 -3.73 -15.30
N ILE A 201 3.34 -3.99 -13.99
CA ILE A 201 3.73 -3.09 -12.92
C ILE A 201 4.99 -3.63 -12.25
N ASN A 202 6.04 -2.81 -12.19
CA ASN A 202 7.24 -3.07 -11.42
C ASN A 202 7.03 -2.61 -9.99
N TYR A 203 7.26 -3.51 -9.03
CA TYR A 203 7.25 -3.19 -7.61
C TYR A 203 8.67 -3.20 -7.05
N THR A 204 8.95 -2.24 -6.17
CA THR A 204 10.21 -2.11 -5.44
C THR A 204 9.91 -1.93 -3.97
N LEU A 205 10.41 -2.84 -3.15
CA LEU A 205 10.33 -2.79 -1.69
C LEU A 205 11.72 -2.45 -1.15
N ASN A 206 11.83 -1.33 -0.44
CA ASN A 206 13.07 -0.90 0.18
C ASN A 206 12.99 -1.07 1.69
N MET A 207 14.01 -1.73 2.23
CA MET A 207 14.17 -2.10 3.63
C MET A 207 15.61 -1.80 4.05
N LYS A 208 15.95 -2.09 5.30
CA LYS A 208 17.34 -2.04 5.79
C LYS A 208 17.82 -3.41 6.24
N VAL A 209 19.10 -3.68 5.99
CA VAL A 209 19.80 -4.83 6.58
C VAL A 209 19.65 -4.78 8.11
N PRO A 210 19.12 -5.84 8.75
CA PRO A 210 18.93 -5.88 10.20
C PRO A 210 20.25 -5.92 10.96
N ASP A 211 20.28 -5.24 12.10
CA ASP A 211 21.28 -5.50 13.14
C ASP A 211 20.87 -6.76 13.92
N THR A 212 21.60 -7.84 13.69
CA THR A 212 21.36 -9.15 14.35
C THR A 212 22.23 -9.36 15.59
N THR A 213 22.83 -8.30 16.14
CA THR A 213 23.63 -8.39 17.37
C THR A 213 22.79 -8.90 18.53
N GLY A 214 23.25 -9.97 19.18
CA GLY A 214 22.55 -10.62 20.30
C GLY A 214 21.55 -11.69 19.86
N TYR A 215 21.40 -11.97 18.57
CA TYR A 215 20.57 -13.05 18.06
C TYR A 215 21.39 -14.25 17.58
N ASP A 216 20.92 -15.45 17.92
CA ASP A 216 21.40 -16.72 17.37
C ASP A 216 20.67 -17.09 16.07
N SER A 217 19.41 -16.65 15.95
CA SER A 217 18.60 -16.76 14.73
C SER A 217 17.70 -15.53 14.60
N TYR A 218 17.42 -15.10 13.37
CA TYR A 218 16.73 -13.84 13.11
C TYR A 218 15.62 -14.00 12.06
N VAL A 219 14.38 -13.76 12.45
CA VAL A 219 13.23 -13.71 11.54
C VAL A 219 13.31 -12.43 10.73
N TYR A 220 13.16 -12.55 9.41
CA TYR A 220 13.05 -11.42 8.50
C TYR A 220 12.21 -11.86 7.31
N LYS A 221 10.93 -11.50 7.31
CA LYS A 221 9.93 -12.07 6.41
C LYS A 221 9.01 -10.99 5.86
N ILE A 222 8.93 -10.94 4.54
CA ILE A 222 8.04 -10.02 3.83
C ILE A 222 6.74 -10.75 3.51
N THR A 223 5.62 -10.13 3.84
CA THR A 223 4.29 -10.55 3.38
C THR A 223 3.72 -9.46 2.50
N ASP A 224 3.45 -9.79 1.25
CA ASP A 224 2.97 -8.89 0.21
C ASP A 224 1.56 -9.32 -0.22
N GLU A 225 0.61 -8.40 -0.25
CA GLU A 225 -0.79 -8.67 -0.61
C GLU A 225 -1.24 -7.80 -1.79
N MET A 226 -1.45 -8.47 -2.92
CA MET A 226 -2.02 -7.91 -4.14
C MET A 226 -3.53 -8.09 -4.14
N THR A 227 -4.28 -7.04 -4.48
CA THR A 227 -5.72 -7.17 -4.68
C THR A 227 -6.05 -7.97 -5.94
N LYS A 228 -7.32 -8.37 -6.06
CA LYS A 228 -7.91 -8.87 -7.30
C LYS A 228 -7.52 -7.99 -8.50
N GLY A 229 -7.22 -8.61 -9.64
CA GLY A 229 -6.79 -7.90 -10.86
C GLY A 229 -5.27 -7.81 -11.06
N LEU A 230 -4.46 -8.31 -10.13
CA LEU A 230 -3.00 -8.40 -10.27
C LEU A 230 -2.55 -9.86 -10.21
N LYS A 231 -1.76 -10.26 -11.21
CA LYS A 231 -1.12 -11.57 -11.26
C LYS A 231 0.38 -11.41 -11.02
N PHE A 232 0.87 -11.95 -9.91
CA PHE A 232 2.30 -12.04 -9.64
C PHE A 232 3.04 -12.86 -10.72
N ASN A 233 4.19 -12.36 -11.17
CA ASN A 233 4.96 -12.97 -12.27
C ASN A 233 6.07 -13.93 -11.79
N ASN A 234 6.20 -14.15 -10.48
CA ASN A 234 7.16 -15.10 -9.90
C ASN A 234 8.64 -14.79 -10.25
N ASP A 235 9.01 -13.52 -10.19
CA ASP A 235 10.31 -12.98 -10.62
C ASP A 235 11.00 -12.15 -9.53
N ILE A 236 10.85 -12.56 -8.26
CA ILE A 236 11.49 -11.91 -7.11
C ILE A 236 13.00 -11.89 -7.26
N LYS A 237 13.57 -10.69 -7.12
CA LYS A 237 15.01 -10.45 -7.02
C LYS A 237 15.31 -9.63 -5.77
N VAL A 238 16.32 -10.07 -5.02
CA VAL A 238 16.78 -9.41 -3.79
C VAL A 238 18.20 -8.89 -3.99
N THR A 239 18.42 -7.63 -3.66
CA THR A 239 19.75 -6.98 -3.73
C THR A 239 20.05 -6.17 -2.47
N VAL A 240 21.33 -6.02 -2.16
CA VAL A 240 21.80 -5.31 -0.95
C VAL A 240 22.93 -4.34 -1.27
N GLY A 241 22.94 -3.23 -0.56
CA GLY A 241 23.91 -2.14 -0.69
C GLY A 241 23.72 -1.31 -1.98
N ASP A 242 24.49 -0.23 -2.09
CA ASP A 242 24.42 0.69 -3.23
C ASP A 242 24.82 0.03 -4.55
N ASP A 243 25.76 -0.93 -4.50
CA ASP A 243 26.21 -1.72 -5.65
C ASP A 243 25.18 -2.78 -6.11
N LYS A 244 24.04 -2.90 -5.41
CA LYS A 244 22.95 -3.87 -5.68
C LYS A 244 23.46 -5.31 -5.80
N THR A 245 24.29 -5.73 -4.85
CA THR A 245 24.80 -7.11 -4.80
C THR A 245 23.63 -8.08 -4.63
N VAL A 246 23.54 -9.10 -5.48
CA VAL A 246 22.41 -10.05 -5.47
C VAL A 246 22.53 -11.01 -4.29
N ILE A 247 21.46 -11.15 -3.51
CA ILE A 247 21.33 -12.23 -2.52
C ILE A 247 20.83 -13.48 -3.26
N ALA A 248 21.57 -14.58 -3.15
CA ALA A 248 21.21 -15.83 -3.81
C ALA A 248 19.88 -16.40 -3.29
N VAL A 249 19.07 -16.96 -4.20
CA VAL A 249 17.75 -17.56 -3.92
C VAL A 249 17.84 -18.68 -2.87
N SER A 250 18.99 -19.32 -2.67
CA SER A 250 19.17 -20.31 -1.60
C SER A 250 19.04 -19.74 -0.18
N ASN A 251 19.06 -18.41 -0.02
CA ASN A 251 18.99 -17.75 1.28
C ASN A 251 17.57 -17.28 1.66
N TYR A 252 16.58 -17.51 0.80
CA TYR A 252 15.19 -17.17 1.08
C TYR A 252 14.24 -18.08 0.29
N THR A 253 13.02 -18.26 0.79
CA THR A 253 11.95 -18.93 0.07
C THR A 253 10.96 -17.91 -0.47
N VAL A 254 10.28 -18.25 -1.56
CA VAL A 254 9.18 -17.47 -2.13
C VAL A 254 7.99 -18.38 -2.26
N GLU A 255 6.92 -18.03 -1.56
CA GLU A 255 5.64 -18.72 -1.65
C GLU A 255 4.57 -17.74 -2.14
N SER A 256 3.68 -18.21 -3.02
CA SER A 256 2.56 -17.43 -3.51
C SER A 256 1.29 -18.23 -3.39
N THR A 257 0.24 -17.61 -2.85
CA THR A 257 -1.08 -18.21 -2.69
C THR A 257 -2.15 -17.26 -3.22
N SER A 258 -3.10 -17.79 -3.98
CA SER A 258 -4.27 -17.02 -4.44
C SER A 258 -5.49 -17.42 -3.63
N ALA A 259 -6.19 -16.43 -3.08
CA ALA A 259 -7.42 -16.61 -2.34
C ALA A 259 -8.63 -16.66 -3.29
N SER A 260 -9.76 -17.18 -2.82
CA SER A 260 -11.00 -17.30 -3.60
C SER A 260 -11.61 -15.96 -4.00
N ASP A 261 -11.24 -14.87 -3.32
CA ASP A 261 -11.65 -13.50 -3.63
C ASP A 261 -10.78 -12.85 -4.73
N GLY A 262 -9.82 -13.59 -5.31
CA GLY A 262 -8.92 -13.13 -6.37
C GLY A 262 -7.68 -12.40 -5.85
N LYS A 263 -7.52 -12.23 -4.54
CA LYS A 263 -6.28 -11.67 -3.96
C LYS A 263 -5.12 -12.66 -4.07
N THR A 264 -3.91 -12.13 -4.19
CA THR A 264 -2.68 -12.94 -4.17
C THR A 264 -1.79 -12.49 -3.02
N LYS A 265 -1.40 -13.43 -2.18
CA LYS A 265 -0.44 -13.25 -1.09
C LYS A 265 0.91 -13.85 -1.48
N VAL A 266 1.96 -13.05 -1.48
CA VAL A 266 3.35 -13.48 -1.72
C VAL A 266 4.12 -13.35 -0.41
N VAL A 267 4.86 -14.40 -0.03
CA VAL A 267 5.70 -14.42 1.15
C VAL A 267 7.14 -14.65 0.73
N VAL A 268 8.03 -13.73 1.11
CA VAL A 268 9.47 -13.87 0.98
C VAL A 268 10.04 -14.07 2.37
N ASP A 269 10.46 -15.29 2.70
CA ASP A 269 10.96 -15.66 4.03
C ASP A 269 12.45 -15.95 3.95
N PHE A 270 13.28 -15.10 4.57
CA PHE A 270 14.72 -15.31 4.59
C PHE A 270 15.08 -16.43 5.58
N ASP A 271 16.13 -17.20 5.27
CA ASP A 271 16.64 -18.19 6.22
C ASP A 271 16.98 -17.49 7.54
N LYS A 272 16.43 -18.02 8.65
CA LYS A 272 16.65 -17.49 10.00
C LYS A 272 18.14 -17.51 10.40
N ASN A 273 18.94 -18.36 9.77
CA ASN A 273 20.38 -18.49 9.98
C ASN A 273 21.20 -17.78 8.90
N TYR A 274 20.57 -17.00 8.01
CA TYR A 274 21.29 -16.21 7.02
C TYR A 274 22.32 -15.31 7.71
N ASN A 275 23.55 -15.30 7.18
CA ASN A 275 24.65 -14.54 7.75
C ASN A 275 24.52 -13.04 7.45
N TRP A 276 23.57 -12.36 8.10
CA TRP A 276 23.34 -10.92 7.95
C TRP A 276 24.59 -10.07 8.24
N LYS A 277 25.50 -10.56 9.10
CA LYS A 277 26.75 -9.87 9.48
C LYS A 277 27.76 -9.75 8.34
N GLN A 278 27.55 -10.43 7.22
CA GLN A 278 28.37 -10.23 6.02
C GLN A 278 28.06 -8.90 5.31
N HIS A 279 26.95 -8.25 5.66
CA HIS A 279 26.52 -6.93 5.17
C HIS A 279 26.58 -5.91 6.30
N THR A 280 26.66 -4.62 5.95
CA THR A 280 26.63 -3.57 6.97
C THR A 280 25.19 -3.36 7.44
N ALA A 281 24.97 -3.44 8.75
CA ALA A 281 23.65 -3.15 9.31
C ALA A 281 23.22 -1.71 8.97
N GLY A 282 21.98 -1.56 8.50
CA GLY A 282 21.44 -0.29 8.03
C GLY A 282 21.59 -0.03 6.52
N ASP A 283 22.39 -0.81 5.79
CA ASP A 283 22.46 -0.74 4.33
C ASP A 283 21.09 -1.02 3.69
N VAL A 284 20.88 -0.46 2.49
CA VAL A 284 19.63 -0.69 1.75
C VAL A 284 19.53 -2.16 1.33
N LEU A 285 18.38 -2.75 1.62
CA LEU A 285 17.97 -4.05 1.10
C LEU A 285 16.76 -3.81 0.18
N GLU A 286 16.90 -4.15 -1.09
CA GLU A 286 15.90 -3.91 -2.13
C GLU A 286 15.35 -5.25 -2.63
N VAL A 287 14.02 -5.39 -2.63
CA VAL A 287 13.31 -6.51 -3.25
C VAL A 287 12.49 -5.98 -4.42
N THR A 288 12.73 -6.52 -5.61
CA THR A 288 11.98 -6.16 -6.83
C THR A 288 11.24 -7.36 -7.40
N TYR A 289 10.06 -7.12 -7.96
CA TYR A 289 9.29 -8.11 -8.72
C TYR A 289 8.26 -7.41 -9.61
N THR A 290 7.57 -8.17 -10.45
CA THR A 290 6.52 -7.64 -11.31
C THR A 290 5.17 -8.33 -11.10
N ALA A 291 4.11 -7.60 -11.44
CA ALA A 291 2.77 -8.16 -11.58
C ALA A 291 2.12 -7.68 -12.88
N THR A 292 1.33 -8.56 -13.50
CA THR A 292 0.56 -8.27 -14.70
C THR A 292 -0.87 -7.92 -14.33
N VAL A 293 -1.41 -6.84 -14.90
CA VAL A 293 -2.81 -6.45 -14.74
C VAL A 293 -3.69 -7.43 -15.51
N THR A 294 -4.64 -8.07 -14.83
CA THR A 294 -5.54 -9.07 -15.43
C THR A 294 -6.91 -8.47 -15.75
N LYS A 295 -7.74 -9.18 -16.53
CA LYS A 295 -9.12 -8.77 -16.83
C LYS A 295 -10.00 -8.55 -15.59
N GLU A 296 -9.65 -9.14 -14.46
CA GLU A 296 -10.40 -8.94 -13.22
C GLU A 296 -10.31 -7.50 -12.70
N ALA A 297 -9.27 -6.74 -13.10
CA ALA A 297 -9.11 -5.32 -12.80
C ALA A 297 -10.28 -4.47 -13.30
N ILE A 298 -10.94 -4.88 -14.40
CA ILE A 298 -12.09 -4.20 -15.02
C ILE A 298 -13.22 -3.95 -14.01
N THR A 299 -13.37 -4.86 -13.04
CA THR A 299 -14.45 -4.82 -12.04
C THR A 299 -14.09 -4.09 -10.75
N THR A 300 -12.87 -3.58 -10.61
CA THR A 300 -12.39 -2.94 -9.37
C THR A 300 -12.79 -1.48 -9.25
N GLY A 301 -13.15 -0.83 -10.36
CA GLY A 301 -13.69 0.53 -10.36
C GLY A 301 -12.81 1.53 -9.60
N LYS A 302 -13.42 2.31 -8.71
CA LYS A 302 -12.76 3.35 -7.90
C LYS A 302 -11.81 2.80 -6.82
N ASP A 303 -11.91 1.52 -6.47
CA ASP A 303 -10.95 0.89 -5.55
C ASP A 303 -9.62 0.61 -6.27
N GLY A 304 -9.70 0.32 -7.58
CA GLY A 304 -8.55 -0.01 -8.41
C GLY A 304 -7.86 -1.31 -8.01
N VAL A 305 -6.74 -1.57 -8.66
CA VAL A 305 -5.83 -2.65 -8.29
C VAL A 305 -4.69 -2.08 -7.46
N SER A 306 -4.38 -2.71 -6.35
CA SER A 306 -3.43 -2.17 -5.40
C SER A 306 -2.61 -3.26 -4.74
N ASN A 307 -1.49 -2.83 -4.17
CA ASN A 307 -0.53 -3.75 -3.60
C ASN A 307 0.08 -3.18 -2.32
N THR A 308 0.14 -3.95 -1.25
CA THR A 308 0.74 -3.53 0.04
C THR A 308 1.68 -4.61 0.56
N ALA A 309 2.56 -4.27 1.48
CA ALA A 309 3.51 -5.21 2.06
C ALA A 309 3.65 -4.97 3.56
N LYS A 310 4.17 -5.95 4.27
CA LYS A 310 4.57 -5.85 5.67
C LYS A 310 5.85 -6.63 5.87
N LEU A 311 6.68 -6.15 6.79
CA LEU A 311 7.86 -6.86 7.24
C LEU A 311 7.65 -7.36 8.66
N GLU A 312 7.71 -8.67 8.85
CA GLU A 312 7.88 -9.29 10.16
C GLU A 312 9.37 -9.49 10.43
N PHE A 313 9.83 -9.06 11.59
CA PHE A 313 11.24 -9.15 11.98
C PHE A 313 11.41 -9.55 13.45
N SER A 314 12.56 -10.14 13.78
CA SER A 314 12.92 -10.45 15.16
C SER A 314 13.23 -9.18 15.98
N ASN A 315 12.64 -9.06 17.17
CA ASN A 315 12.88 -8.02 18.17
C ASN A 315 13.15 -8.66 19.55
N LYS A 316 13.77 -7.92 20.48
CA LYS A 316 14.03 -8.38 21.87
C LYS A 316 14.76 -9.73 21.97
N PRO A 317 16.05 -9.86 21.61
CA PRO A 317 16.73 -11.16 21.50
C PRO A 317 16.64 -12.02 22.79
N GLY A 318 16.63 -11.38 23.95
CA GLY A 318 16.66 -12.06 25.25
C GLY A 318 17.94 -12.89 25.43
N SER A 319 18.03 -13.60 26.55
CA SER A 319 19.19 -14.43 26.88
C SER A 319 19.36 -15.66 26.00
N ALA A 320 18.28 -16.13 25.37
CA ALA A 320 18.27 -17.31 24.50
C ALA A 320 18.56 -16.99 23.02
N GLY A 321 18.78 -15.71 22.68
CA GLY A 321 19.17 -15.30 21.33
C GLY A 321 18.09 -15.46 20.24
N THR A 322 16.87 -15.88 20.55
CA THR A 322 15.79 -16.05 19.56
C THR A 322 14.85 -14.85 19.46
N GLY A 323 14.68 -14.16 20.58
CA GLY A 323 13.73 -13.07 20.77
C GLY A 323 12.26 -13.35 20.46
N THR A 324 11.50 -12.28 20.26
CA THR A 324 10.11 -12.27 19.77
C THR A 324 10.07 -11.69 18.35
N THR A 325 8.88 -11.58 17.73
CA THR A 325 8.72 -10.88 16.46
C THR A 325 7.89 -9.61 16.61
N GLY A 326 8.14 -8.66 15.71
CA GLY A 326 7.33 -7.45 15.51
C GLY A 326 7.04 -7.27 14.02
N GLU A 327 6.06 -6.42 13.73
CA GLU A 327 5.72 -6.01 12.36
C GLU A 327 6.05 -4.53 12.16
N THR A 328 6.39 -4.16 10.92
CA THR A 328 6.43 -2.76 10.49
C THR A 328 5.02 -2.24 10.23
N PRO A 329 4.80 -0.92 10.37
CA PRO A 329 3.62 -0.29 9.80
C PRO A 329 3.49 -0.63 8.31
N ALA A 330 2.26 -0.64 7.81
CA ALA A 330 2.04 -0.81 6.37
C ALA A 330 2.57 0.42 5.61
N PRO A 331 3.32 0.23 4.51
CA PRO A 331 3.78 1.31 3.65
C PRO A 331 2.61 1.98 2.93
N GLU A 332 2.94 3.05 2.20
CA GLU A 332 2.07 3.54 1.14
C GLU A 332 1.66 2.38 0.21
N LYS A 333 0.41 2.45 -0.28
CA LYS A 333 -0.23 1.43 -1.10
C LYS A 333 -0.33 1.89 -2.55
N PRO A 334 0.64 1.55 -3.44
CA PRO A 334 0.51 1.80 -4.87
C PRO A 334 -0.83 1.26 -5.40
N THR A 335 -1.57 2.11 -6.10
CA THR A 335 -2.92 1.81 -6.61
C THR A 335 -3.03 2.30 -8.06
N PHE A 336 -3.56 1.45 -8.93
CA PHE A 336 -3.69 1.66 -10.36
C PHE A 336 -5.13 1.41 -10.83
N TYR A 337 -5.51 2.04 -11.93
CA TYR A 337 -6.88 2.08 -12.42
C TYR A 337 -6.96 1.75 -13.90
N THR A 338 -8.02 1.01 -14.26
CA THR A 338 -8.42 0.78 -15.65
C THR A 338 -9.82 1.35 -15.87
N PHE A 339 -10.14 1.65 -17.13
CA PHE A 339 -11.36 2.32 -17.55
C PHE A 339 -12.06 1.55 -18.67
N ASN A 340 -13.37 1.73 -18.75
CA ASN A 340 -14.22 1.06 -19.73
C ASN A 340 -15.12 2.08 -20.45
N ILE A 341 -15.60 1.71 -21.62
CA ILE A 341 -16.52 2.47 -22.46
C ILE A 341 -17.68 1.53 -22.83
N LYS A 342 -18.91 1.94 -22.51
CA LYS A 342 -20.13 1.31 -22.99
C LYS A 342 -20.72 2.17 -24.11
N VAL A 343 -21.17 1.55 -25.19
CA VAL A 343 -21.83 2.22 -26.30
C VAL A 343 -23.29 1.78 -26.31
N ASP A 344 -24.18 2.74 -26.11
CA ASP A 344 -25.63 2.53 -26.17
C ASP A 344 -26.13 2.95 -27.54
N LYS A 345 -26.29 1.95 -28.41
CA LYS A 345 -26.61 2.16 -29.82
C LYS A 345 -28.12 2.17 -30.05
N THR A 346 -28.62 3.28 -30.60
CA THR A 346 -30.03 3.47 -30.95
C THR A 346 -30.21 3.83 -32.42
N PHE A 347 -31.45 3.68 -32.92
CA PHE A 347 -31.85 3.94 -34.30
C PHE A 347 -33.18 4.70 -34.33
N ASP A 348 -33.30 5.64 -35.26
CA ASP A 348 -34.55 6.37 -35.53
C ASP A 348 -34.92 6.29 -37.03
N PRO A 349 -36.02 5.59 -37.39
CA PRO A 349 -36.94 4.88 -36.51
C PRO A 349 -36.28 3.64 -35.87
N VAL A 350 -36.91 3.07 -34.84
CA VAL A 350 -36.36 1.93 -34.10
C VAL A 350 -36.12 0.74 -35.05
N LEU A 351 -34.92 0.17 -34.99
CA LEU A 351 -34.56 -1.04 -35.71
C LEU A 351 -35.16 -2.28 -35.02
N THR A 352 -35.98 -3.05 -35.74
CA THR A 352 -36.68 -4.24 -35.22
C THR A 352 -36.10 -5.58 -35.70
N GLY A 353 -35.23 -5.56 -36.72
CA GLY A 353 -34.58 -6.76 -37.27
C GLY A 353 -33.13 -6.95 -36.82
N GLU A 354 -32.44 -7.91 -37.46
CA GLU A 354 -31.05 -8.25 -37.17
C GLU A 354 -30.01 -7.40 -37.93
N GLU A 355 -30.41 -6.31 -38.57
CA GLU A 355 -29.48 -5.47 -39.33
C GLU A 355 -28.42 -4.79 -38.45
N TYR A 356 -28.60 -4.79 -37.12
CA TYR A 356 -27.60 -4.33 -36.16
C TYR A 356 -26.29 -5.13 -36.28
N LYS A 357 -26.34 -6.39 -36.76
CA LYS A 357 -25.15 -7.23 -37.00
C LYS A 357 -24.21 -6.66 -38.07
N LYS A 358 -24.67 -5.69 -38.87
CA LYS A 358 -23.85 -4.96 -39.85
C LYS A 358 -23.18 -3.72 -39.27
N VAL A 359 -23.49 -3.35 -38.03
CA VAL A 359 -22.85 -2.22 -37.36
C VAL A 359 -21.46 -2.65 -36.92
N ILE A 360 -20.46 -1.86 -37.27
CA ILE A 360 -19.08 -2.07 -36.89
C ILE A 360 -18.54 -0.75 -36.37
N PHE A 361 -17.90 -0.81 -35.20
CA PHE A 361 -17.11 0.26 -34.65
C PHE A 361 -15.63 -0.08 -34.71
N SER A 362 -14.78 0.94 -34.70
CA SER A 362 -13.36 0.81 -34.41
C SER A 362 -12.96 1.86 -33.38
N LEU A 363 -11.90 1.58 -32.61
CA LEU A 363 -11.35 2.52 -31.64
C LEU A 363 -9.92 2.86 -32.04
N THR A 364 -9.60 4.15 -32.17
CA THR A 364 -8.23 4.63 -32.34
C THR A 364 -7.78 5.43 -31.14
N ASN A 365 -6.48 5.43 -30.86
CA ASN A 365 -5.88 6.28 -29.84
C ASN A 365 -5.58 7.69 -30.38
N ALA A 366 -5.05 8.58 -29.52
CA ALA A 366 -4.67 9.95 -29.88
C ALA A 366 -3.69 10.06 -31.06
N ALA A 367 -2.88 9.02 -31.30
CA ALA A 367 -1.92 8.96 -32.41
C ALA A 367 -2.56 8.43 -33.71
N GLY A 368 -3.86 8.16 -33.73
CA GLY A 368 -4.56 7.58 -34.88
C GLY A 368 -4.26 6.10 -35.12
N THR A 369 -3.64 5.42 -34.16
CA THR A 369 -3.38 3.97 -34.25
C THR A 369 -4.60 3.20 -33.75
N ASN A 370 -4.99 2.14 -34.47
CA ASN A 370 -6.04 1.23 -34.03
C ASN A 370 -5.67 0.59 -32.69
N VAL A 371 -6.63 0.59 -31.77
CA VAL A 371 -6.56 -0.17 -30.53
C VAL A 371 -6.99 -1.61 -30.85
N THR A 372 -6.25 -2.58 -30.30
CA THR A 372 -6.48 -4.00 -30.53
C THR A 372 -7.11 -4.65 -29.30
N PHE A 373 -7.93 -5.67 -29.55
CA PHE A 373 -8.73 -6.31 -28.52
C PHE A 373 -8.78 -7.83 -28.67
N GLU A 374 -9.24 -8.48 -27.61
CA GLU A 374 -9.77 -9.84 -27.59
C GLU A 374 -11.29 -9.80 -27.33
N ALA A 375 -12.04 -10.75 -27.91
CA ALA A 375 -13.47 -10.87 -27.64
C ALA A 375 -13.70 -11.62 -26.31
N ASP A 376 -14.56 -11.08 -25.45
CA ASP A 376 -14.89 -11.68 -24.14
C ASP A 376 -16.31 -12.25 -24.17
N GLY A 377 -16.43 -13.48 -24.66
CA GLY A 377 -17.71 -14.20 -24.71
C GLY A 377 -18.57 -13.90 -25.94
N GLY A 378 -18.03 -13.22 -26.97
CA GLY A 378 -18.69 -13.00 -28.26
C GLY A 378 -18.73 -11.54 -28.70
N ASP A 379 -19.57 -11.24 -29.68
CA ASP A 379 -19.81 -9.87 -30.15
C ASP A 379 -20.38 -9.00 -29.01
N GLY A 380 -20.04 -7.71 -29.02
CA GLY A 380 -20.50 -6.73 -28.04
C GLY A 380 -19.64 -6.58 -26.77
N LYS A 381 -18.66 -7.46 -26.53
CA LYS A 381 -17.74 -7.35 -25.38
C LYS A 381 -16.30 -7.57 -25.79
N TYR A 382 -15.47 -6.55 -25.60
CA TYR A 382 -14.08 -6.56 -26.02
C TYR A 382 -13.19 -6.03 -24.90
N ILE A 383 -12.09 -6.72 -24.65
CA ILE A 383 -11.08 -6.34 -23.65
C ILE A 383 -9.82 -5.95 -24.39
N PHE A 384 -9.20 -4.85 -23.96
CA PHE A 384 -7.91 -4.43 -24.51
C PHE A 384 -6.90 -5.57 -24.44
N ASP A 385 -6.24 -5.84 -25.56
CA ASP A 385 -5.11 -6.74 -25.63
C ASP A 385 -4.09 -6.17 -26.61
N LYS A 386 -2.88 -5.91 -26.10
CA LYS A 386 -1.75 -5.44 -26.91
C LYS A 386 -1.38 -6.41 -28.03
N ASN A 387 -1.62 -7.71 -27.83
CA ASN A 387 -1.38 -8.77 -28.81
C ASN A 387 -2.67 -9.20 -29.53
N GLY A 388 -3.78 -8.52 -29.24
CA GLY A 388 -5.08 -8.79 -29.83
C GLY A 388 -5.07 -8.52 -31.32
N THR A 389 -5.98 -9.16 -32.04
CA THR A 389 -6.14 -9.00 -33.50
C THR A 389 -7.48 -8.39 -33.87
N VAL A 390 -8.40 -8.27 -32.91
CA VAL A 390 -9.73 -7.70 -33.14
C VAL A 390 -9.62 -6.18 -33.16
N THR A 391 -10.12 -5.58 -34.24
CA THR A 391 -10.23 -4.13 -34.43
C THR A 391 -11.63 -3.71 -34.86
N ASP A 392 -12.36 -4.62 -35.54
CA ASP A 392 -13.78 -4.51 -35.83
C ASP A 392 -14.61 -4.93 -34.61
N LEU A 393 -15.28 -3.95 -34.00
CA LEU A 393 -16.08 -4.10 -32.80
C LEU A 393 -17.57 -4.15 -33.17
N LYS A 394 -18.19 -5.31 -33.00
CA LYS A 394 -19.60 -5.54 -33.31
C LYS A 394 -20.47 -5.37 -32.08
N LEU A 395 -21.76 -5.19 -32.32
CA LEU A 395 -22.76 -5.10 -31.26
C LEU A 395 -23.25 -6.49 -30.85
N ASP A 396 -23.68 -6.62 -29.59
CA ASP A 396 -24.47 -7.77 -29.14
C ASP A 396 -25.93 -7.69 -29.64
N ALA A 397 -26.74 -8.70 -29.28
CA ALA A 397 -28.15 -8.78 -29.66
C ALA A 397 -29.02 -7.65 -29.07
N ASP A 398 -28.60 -7.07 -27.95
CA ASP A 398 -29.25 -5.94 -27.30
C ASP A 398 -28.76 -4.59 -27.83
N LYS A 399 -27.89 -4.60 -28.86
CA LYS A 399 -27.30 -3.43 -29.52
C LYS A 399 -26.35 -2.67 -28.59
N HIS A 400 -25.70 -3.36 -27.66
CA HIS A 400 -24.65 -2.81 -26.83
C HIS A 400 -23.26 -3.20 -27.35
N LEU A 401 -22.29 -2.33 -27.07
CA LEU A 401 -20.87 -2.62 -27.21
C LEU A 401 -20.16 -2.15 -25.94
N THR A 402 -19.36 -3.02 -25.34
CA THR A 402 -18.52 -2.71 -24.19
C THR A 402 -17.07 -2.93 -24.56
N ILE A 403 -16.26 -1.90 -24.33
CA ILE A 403 -14.81 -1.89 -24.51
C ILE A 403 -14.20 -1.69 -23.13
N SER A 404 -13.40 -2.63 -22.67
CA SER A 404 -12.89 -2.65 -21.29
C SER A 404 -11.37 -2.72 -21.24
N GLY A 405 -10.82 -2.35 -20.08
CA GLY A 405 -9.40 -2.58 -19.83
C GLY A 405 -8.46 -1.50 -20.39
N LEU A 406 -8.93 -0.26 -20.53
CA LEU A 406 -8.15 0.85 -21.11
C LEU A 406 -7.47 1.70 -20.02
N ALA A 407 -6.27 2.18 -20.31
CA ALA A 407 -5.62 3.25 -19.56
C ALA A 407 -6.30 4.62 -19.82
N ALA A 408 -5.93 5.65 -19.07
CA ALA A 408 -6.37 7.00 -19.38
C ALA A 408 -5.74 7.50 -20.68
N GLY A 409 -6.47 8.35 -21.41
CA GLY A 409 -6.04 8.83 -22.71
C GLY A 409 -7.17 9.42 -23.53
N THR A 410 -6.82 9.87 -24.74
CA THR A 410 -7.81 10.28 -25.75
C THR A 410 -7.99 9.15 -26.75
N TYR A 411 -9.26 8.82 -27.00
CA TYR A 411 -9.69 7.80 -27.95
C TYR A 411 -10.72 8.37 -28.91
N TYR A 412 -10.83 7.78 -30.09
CA TYR A 412 -11.81 8.12 -31.10
C TYR A 412 -12.57 6.85 -31.50
N LEU A 413 -13.86 6.83 -31.18
CA LEU A 413 -14.78 5.74 -31.53
C LEU A 413 -15.40 6.06 -32.89
N ASP A 414 -15.03 5.31 -33.92
CA ASP A 414 -15.51 5.50 -35.29
C ASP A 414 -16.53 4.44 -35.66
N GLU A 415 -17.68 4.85 -36.19
CA GLU A 415 -18.67 3.92 -36.77
C GLU A 415 -18.29 3.68 -38.22
N THR A 416 -17.73 2.51 -38.54
CA THR A 416 -17.19 2.19 -39.87
C THR A 416 -18.23 1.54 -40.78
N ALA A 417 -19.23 0.91 -40.20
CA ALA A 417 -20.41 0.38 -40.90
C ALA A 417 -21.66 0.52 -40.03
N THR A 418 -22.82 0.68 -40.66
CA THR A 418 -24.12 0.77 -39.96
C THR A 418 -25.21 -0.04 -40.68
N ALA A 419 -26.39 -0.13 -40.07
CA ALA A 419 -27.52 -0.85 -40.62
C ALA A 419 -27.97 -0.27 -41.98
N ALA A 420 -28.41 -1.14 -42.90
CA ALA A 420 -28.81 -0.74 -44.25
C ALA A 420 -29.94 0.31 -44.23
N GLY A 421 -29.76 1.39 -45.00
CA GLY A 421 -30.72 2.50 -45.07
C GLY A 421 -30.60 3.52 -43.93
N TYR A 422 -29.67 3.37 -42.99
CA TYR A 422 -29.32 4.38 -42.00
C TYR A 422 -28.07 5.16 -42.40
N ASN A 423 -27.96 6.40 -41.95
CA ASN A 423 -26.79 7.24 -42.21
C ASN A 423 -25.68 6.91 -41.22
N LEU A 424 -24.47 6.66 -41.70
CA LEU A 424 -23.26 6.54 -40.88
C LEU A 424 -22.96 7.86 -40.15
N LEU A 425 -22.32 7.79 -38.97
CA LEU A 425 -21.77 9.00 -38.33
C LEU A 425 -20.79 9.72 -39.28
N LYS A 426 -20.83 11.05 -39.28
CA LYS A 426 -19.95 11.87 -40.14
C LYS A 426 -18.51 11.95 -39.63
N SER A 427 -18.30 11.67 -38.35
CA SER A 427 -17.02 11.80 -37.67
C SER A 427 -16.99 10.91 -36.45
N ALA A 428 -15.80 10.39 -36.12
CA ALA A 428 -15.58 9.65 -34.89
C ALA A 428 -15.91 10.47 -33.64
N ILE A 429 -16.39 9.78 -32.60
CA ILE A 429 -16.71 10.36 -31.30
C ILE A 429 -15.44 10.44 -30.47
N LYS A 430 -15.04 11.66 -30.09
CA LYS A 430 -13.87 11.87 -29.23
C LYS A 430 -14.21 11.60 -27.77
N ILE A 431 -13.48 10.66 -27.17
CA ILE A 431 -13.58 10.27 -25.77
C ILE A 431 -12.28 10.62 -25.07
N VAL A 432 -12.34 11.41 -24.00
CA VAL A 432 -11.15 11.85 -23.25
C VAL A 432 -11.26 11.36 -21.80
N ILE A 433 -10.41 10.42 -21.43
CA ILE A 433 -10.33 9.87 -20.07
C ILE A 433 -9.18 10.58 -19.36
N THR A 434 -9.49 11.40 -18.35
CA THR A 434 -8.47 12.13 -17.58
C THR A 434 -8.85 12.11 -16.09
N PRO A 435 -8.36 11.10 -15.34
CA PRO A 435 -8.69 10.94 -13.92
C PRO A 435 -8.05 12.02 -13.05
N LYS A 436 -8.73 12.36 -11.95
CA LYS A 436 -8.24 13.22 -10.86
C LYS A 436 -7.97 12.37 -9.64
N TYR A 437 -6.94 12.76 -8.90
CA TYR A 437 -6.55 12.07 -7.68
C TYR A 437 -6.56 13.01 -6.49
N LYS A 438 -7.05 12.49 -5.36
CA LYS A 438 -6.95 13.12 -4.05
C LYS A 438 -6.40 12.09 -3.07
N ASP A 439 -5.36 12.48 -2.31
CA ASP A 439 -4.67 11.59 -1.37
C ASP A 439 -4.26 10.24 -2.01
N GLY A 440 -3.83 10.31 -3.26
CA GLY A 440 -3.38 9.15 -4.03
C GLY A 440 -4.48 8.23 -4.59
N LYS A 441 -5.76 8.51 -4.32
CA LYS A 441 -6.93 7.74 -4.79
C LYS A 441 -7.72 8.48 -5.86
N LEU A 442 -8.41 7.74 -6.72
CA LEU A 442 -9.28 8.30 -7.77
C LEU A 442 -10.45 9.07 -7.14
N ASP A 443 -10.55 10.37 -7.43
CA ASP A 443 -11.52 11.31 -6.83
C ASP A 443 -12.41 12.00 -7.90
N GLY A 444 -12.30 11.58 -9.16
CA GLY A 444 -13.13 12.09 -10.24
C GLY A 444 -12.35 12.24 -11.55
N TYR A 445 -12.82 13.16 -12.40
CA TYR A 445 -12.29 13.38 -13.75
C TYR A 445 -12.23 14.88 -14.08
N GLU A 446 -11.39 15.27 -15.03
CA GLU A 446 -11.32 16.67 -15.49
C GLU A 446 -12.67 17.16 -16.02
N THR A 447 -13.06 18.39 -15.66
CA THR A 447 -14.40 18.94 -16.00
C THR A 447 -14.56 19.24 -17.49
N THR A 448 -13.44 19.38 -18.22
CA THR A 448 -13.40 19.55 -19.68
C THR A 448 -13.54 18.24 -20.46
N THR A 449 -13.78 17.11 -19.79
CA THR A 449 -13.83 15.79 -20.42
C THR A 449 -15.25 15.38 -20.82
N THR A 450 -15.34 14.56 -21.87
CA THR A 450 -16.57 13.87 -22.30
C THR A 450 -16.81 12.56 -21.54
N TYR A 451 -15.97 12.22 -20.56
CA TYR A 451 -15.97 10.95 -19.86
C TYR A 451 -16.53 11.11 -18.44
N LYS A 452 -17.70 10.52 -18.21
CA LYS A 452 -18.37 10.49 -16.90
C LYS A 452 -18.76 9.05 -16.59
N PRO A 453 -17.93 8.30 -15.85
CA PRO A 453 -18.20 6.90 -15.60
C PRO A 453 -19.03 6.66 -14.34
N ASP A 454 -19.57 5.45 -14.28
CA ASP A 454 -20.16 4.87 -13.08
C ASP A 454 -19.09 4.42 -12.05
N ASP A 455 -19.52 3.69 -11.02
CA ASP A 455 -18.64 3.18 -9.96
C ASP A 455 -17.66 2.09 -10.43
N THR A 456 -17.88 1.51 -11.61
CA THR A 456 -16.99 0.53 -12.25
C THR A 456 -15.97 1.18 -13.19
N ASN A 457 -15.87 2.51 -13.19
CA ASN A 457 -15.11 3.27 -14.17
C ASN A 457 -15.56 2.97 -15.62
N THR A 458 -16.87 2.83 -15.84
CA THR A 458 -17.44 2.65 -17.19
C THR A 458 -18.21 3.89 -17.61
N ALA A 459 -17.82 4.54 -18.71
CA ALA A 459 -18.61 5.65 -19.28
C ALA A 459 -19.49 5.17 -20.44
N THR A 460 -20.74 5.62 -20.43
CA THR A 460 -21.70 5.35 -21.49
C THR A 460 -21.65 6.43 -22.57
N VAL A 461 -21.55 6.01 -23.81
CA VAL A 461 -21.58 6.84 -25.01
C VAL A 461 -22.83 6.49 -25.80
N GLU A 462 -23.75 7.43 -25.93
CA GLU A 462 -24.97 7.25 -26.71
C GLU A 462 -24.68 7.50 -28.20
N VAL A 463 -25.09 6.56 -29.05
CA VAL A 463 -24.91 6.66 -30.50
C VAL A 463 -26.23 6.45 -31.22
N LEU A 464 -26.69 7.46 -31.96
CA LEU A 464 -27.93 7.42 -32.73
C LEU A 464 -27.65 7.48 -34.23
N ASN A 465 -28.12 6.48 -34.99
CA ASN A 465 -28.25 6.64 -36.44
C ASN A 465 -29.70 6.96 -36.83
N LYS A 466 -29.84 7.93 -37.72
CA LYS A 466 -31.13 8.28 -38.35
C LYS A 466 -31.22 7.65 -39.72
N LYS A 467 -32.42 7.22 -40.12
CA LYS A 467 -32.67 6.67 -41.45
C LYS A 467 -32.32 7.69 -42.54
N GLY A 468 -31.69 7.21 -43.59
CA GLY A 468 -31.41 7.98 -44.80
C GLY A 468 -32.70 8.37 -45.52
N PHE A 469 -32.69 9.52 -46.18
CA PHE A 469 -33.79 9.95 -47.02
C PHE A 469 -33.60 9.37 -48.42
N THR A 470 -34.60 8.65 -48.94
CA THR A 470 -34.72 8.41 -50.37
C THR A 470 -35.38 9.63 -50.99
N LEU A 471 -34.64 10.43 -51.75
CA LEU A 471 -35.27 11.45 -52.58
C LEU A 471 -36.23 10.73 -53.55
N PRO A 472 -37.49 11.17 -53.67
CA PRO A 472 -38.35 10.65 -54.72
C PRO A 472 -37.65 10.95 -56.05
N SER A 473 -37.43 9.90 -56.85
CA SER A 473 -36.89 10.07 -58.20
C SER A 473 -37.84 11.00 -58.96
N THR A 474 -37.43 12.24 -59.20
CA THR A 474 -38.20 13.23 -59.97
C THR A 474 -38.05 12.89 -61.45
N GLY A 475 -38.75 11.84 -61.87
CA GLY A 475 -38.67 11.32 -63.23
C GLY A 475 -39.53 10.08 -63.46
N GLY A 476 -40.75 10.05 -62.90
CA GLY A 476 -41.69 8.96 -63.17
C GLY A 476 -42.08 8.88 -64.66
N GLN A 477 -42.66 7.75 -65.07
CA GLN A 477 -43.11 7.46 -66.45
C GLN A 477 -43.99 8.57 -67.07
N GLY A 478 -44.63 9.42 -66.27
CA GLY A 478 -45.40 10.58 -66.73
C GLY A 478 -44.58 11.67 -67.44
N MET A 479 -43.31 11.89 -67.05
CA MET A 479 -42.44 12.87 -67.73
C MET A 479 -42.02 12.36 -69.11
N VAL A 480 -41.75 11.06 -69.23
CA VAL A 480 -41.45 10.40 -70.51
C VAL A 480 -42.64 10.50 -71.46
N ALA A 481 -43.87 10.30 -70.97
CA ALA A 481 -45.08 10.44 -71.76
C ALA A 481 -45.31 11.88 -72.25
N LEU A 482 -45.06 12.88 -71.40
CA LEU A 482 -45.20 14.31 -71.77
C LEU A 482 -44.15 14.75 -72.80
N VAL A 483 -42.91 14.30 -72.67
CA VAL A 483 -41.85 14.57 -73.66
C VAL A 483 -42.19 13.89 -75.00
N ALA A 484 -42.64 12.64 -74.97
CA ALA A 484 -43.07 11.92 -76.18
C ALA A 484 -44.26 12.63 -76.88
N ALA A 485 -45.26 13.07 -76.12
CA ALA A 485 -46.39 13.84 -76.67
C ALA A 485 -45.95 15.18 -77.27
N GLY A 486 -45.02 15.88 -76.61
CA GLY A 486 -44.44 17.13 -77.12
C GLY A 486 -43.68 16.93 -78.44
N ILE A 487 -42.90 15.86 -78.57
CA ILE A 487 -42.19 15.52 -79.82
C ILE A 487 -43.19 15.20 -80.94
N CYS A 488 -44.26 14.45 -80.65
CA CYS A 488 -45.31 14.16 -81.63
C CYS A 488 -46.04 15.42 -82.12
N LEU A 489 -46.33 16.38 -81.23
CA LEU A 489 -46.95 17.65 -81.61
C LEU A 489 -46.04 18.50 -82.51
N MET A 490 -44.74 18.55 -82.22
CA MET A 490 -43.77 19.25 -83.07
C MET A 490 -43.65 18.61 -84.45
N ALA A 491 -43.65 17.28 -84.53
CA ALA A 491 -43.62 16.56 -85.80
C ALA A 491 -44.89 16.81 -86.63
N ALA A 492 -46.07 16.83 -85.99
CA ALA A 492 -47.33 17.14 -86.65
C ALA A 492 -47.36 18.59 -87.18
N MET A 493 -46.87 19.56 -86.40
CA MET A 493 -46.72 20.95 -86.85
C MET A 493 -45.77 21.08 -88.03
N ALA A 494 -44.62 20.39 -88.02
CA ALA A 494 -43.68 20.41 -89.14
C ALA A 494 -44.33 19.84 -90.42
N ALA A 495 -45.07 18.72 -90.32
CA ALA A 495 -45.79 18.13 -91.45
C ALA A 495 -46.89 19.05 -92.01
N LEU A 496 -47.64 19.73 -91.13
CA LEU A 496 -48.64 20.72 -91.52
C LEU A 496 -48.01 21.95 -92.20
N MET A 497 -46.85 22.40 -91.71
CA MET A 497 -46.13 23.52 -92.31
C MET A 497 -45.62 23.17 -93.71
N VAL A 498 -45.06 21.97 -93.90
CA VAL A 498 -44.61 21.47 -95.21
C VAL A 498 -45.77 21.33 -96.20
N SER A 499 -46.92 20.82 -95.75
CA SER A 499 -48.11 20.70 -96.60
C SER A 499 -48.73 22.06 -96.95
N TYR A 500 -48.72 23.03 -96.02
CA TYR A 500 -49.12 24.42 -96.30
C TYR A 500 -48.19 25.10 -97.32
N MET A 501 -46.87 24.93 -97.18
CA MET A 501 -45.88 25.48 -98.12
C MET A 501 -45.98 24.83 -99.52
N ARG A 502 -46.31 23.54 -99.61
CA ARG A 502 -46.61 22.87 -100.90
C ARG A 502 -47.87 23.43 -101.57
N LYS A 503 -48.92 23.72 -100.80
CA LYS A 503 -50.17 24.28 -101.33
C LYS A 503 -50.00 25.70 -101.86
N ARG A 504 -49.11 26.51 -101.27
CA ARG A 504 -48.73 27.85 -101.77
C ARG A 504 -47.73 27.86 -102.93
N ARG A 505 -47.04 26.74 -103.23
CA ARG A 505 -46.19 26.62 -104.43
C ARG A 505 -46.96 26.17 -105.67
N ASN A 506 -48.18 25.66 -105.49
CA ASN A 506 -49.07 25.17 -106.56
C ASN A 506 -50.31 26.06 -106.75
N ALA A 507 -50.31 27.25 -106.16
CA ALA A 507 -51.20 28.37 -106.45
C ALA A 507 -50.33 29.54 -106.92
#